data_AF-A0A453NB00-F1
#
_entry.id   AF-A0A453NB00-F1
#
_cell.length_a   1.000
_cell.length_b   1.000
_cell.length_c   1.000
_cell.angle_alpha   90.00
_cell.angle_beta   90.00
_cell.angle_gamma   90.00
#
_symmetry.space_group_name_H-M   'P 1'
#
loop_
_entity.id
_entity.type
_entity.pdbx_description
1 polymer ?
#
loop_
_entity_poly.entity_id
_entity_poly.type
_entity_poly.pdbx_seq_one_letter_code
_entity_poly.pdbx_strand_id
1 'polypeptide(L)'
;AMGGGEGSEEARGREREWEEAAEAVAYDSCTWPPPVVVVCGPGNSGKSAFARLLLNTLLARYKRVAYLDTDVGQPEFTPPGFVSLHVLEEQAKDLTMLYLRAPKRCFFFGDVAAHKNPKLLLSYIFGLYDYFLKELYRFNVADNPHKSAIPIVINTSGWVKGIGLHVLSEILRYISPTDVIRLNTTTEGKNLPGGAFWLDAHEGDSQVNLVEIHAAQNSPRHHDYVNAVCW
;
A
#
# COMPACT_ATOMS: atom_id res chain seq x y z
N ALA A 1 30.16 7.06 -26.89
CA ALA A 1 30.58 6.03 -25.92
C ALA A 1 30.10 6.45 -24.54
N MET A 2 29.64 5.48 -23.74
CA MET A 2 29.48 5.52 -22.27
C MET A 2 28.41 6.43 -21.66
N GLY A 3 27.13 6.15 -21.90
CA GLY A 3 26.03 6.77 -21.12
C GLY A 3 24.83 5.85 -20.83
N GLY A 4 24.86 4.58 -21.24
CA GLY A 4 23.72 3.66 -21.14
C GLY A 4 23.84 2.56 -20.07
N GLY A 5 24.96 2.48 -19.35
CA GLY A 5 25.22 1.42 -18.37
C GLY A 5 24.66 1.74 -16.97
N GLU A 6 24.96 2.92 -16.44
CA GLU A 6 24.64 3.31 -15.05
C GLU A 6 23.13 3.29 -14.76
N GLY A 7 22.30 3.83 -15.66
CA GLY A 7 20.85 3.83 -15.48
C GLY A 7 20.19 2.44 -15.50
N SER A 8 20.83 1.45 -16.12
CA SER A 8 20.34 0.07 -16.16
C SER A 8 20.69 -0.73 -14.90
N GLU A 9 21.83 -0.42 -14.29
CA GLU A 9 22.32 -1.05 -13.06
C GLU A 9 21.59 -0.49 -11.84
N GLU A 10 21.36 0.84 -11.78
CA GLU A 10 20.52 1.48 -10.76
C GLU A 10 19.06 1.00 -10.80
N ALA A 11 18.51 0.74 -11.99
CA ALA A 11 17.17 0.18 -12.12
C ALA A 11 17.09 -1.25 -11.56
N ARG A 12 18.07 -2.10 -11.88
CA ARG A 12 18.17 -3.46 -11.34
C ARG A 12 18.40 -3.50 -9.84
N GLY A 13 19.21 -2.58 -9.31
CA GLY A 13 19.42 -2.44 -7.87
C GLY A 13 18.12 -2.13 -7.12
N ARG A 14 17.27 -1.26 -7.67
CA ARG A 14 15.97 -0.90 -7.10
C ARG A 14 14.94 -2.03 -7.20
N GLU A 15 14.91 -2.73 -8.32
CA GLU A 15 14.06 -3.92 -8.48
C GLU A 15 14.39 -4.97 -7.41
N ARG A 16 15.69 -5.22 -7.20
CA ARG A 16 16.15 -6.11 -6.13
C ARG A 16 15.76 -5.62 -4.73
N GLU A 17 15.93 -4.34 -4.42
CA GLU A 17 15.52 -3.77 -3.12
C GLU A 17 14.02 -3.99 -2.86
N TRP A 18 13.19 -3.83 -3.88
CA TRP A 18 11.75 -4.05 -3.76
C TRP A 18 11.40 -5.52 -3.56
N GLU A 19 12.06 -6.43 -4.29
CA GLU A 19 11.92 -7.88 -4.12
C GLU A 19 12.33 -8.31 -2.71
N GLU A 20 13.50 -7.87 -2.24
CA GLU A 20 14.02 -8.18 -0.89
C GLU A 20 13.07 -7.67 0.20
N ALA A 21 12.56 -6.45 0.07
CA ALA A 21 11.60 -5.89 1.02
C ALA A 21 10.27 -6.68 1.02
N ALA A 22 9.75 -7.06 -0.15
CA ALA A 22 8.54 -7.86 -0.25
C ALA A 22 8.71 -9.27 0.31
N GLU A 23 9.87 -9.90 0.06
CA GLU A 23 10.22 -11.21 0.60
C GLU A 23 10.39 -11.18 2.13
N ALA A 24 11.03 -10.15 2.68
CA ALA A 24 11.16 -9.98 4.12
C ALA A 24 9.78 -9.94 4.80
N VAL A 25 8.85 -9.12 4.29
CA VAL A 25 7.47 -9.06 4.81
C VAL A 25 6.75 -10.41 4.70
N ALA A 26 6.95 -11.13 3.58
CA ALA A 26 6.21 -12.36 3.32
C ALA A 26 6.78 -13.58 4.05
N TYR A 27 8.08 -13.67 4.27
CA TYR A 27 8.76 -14.91 4.68
C TYR A 27 9.57 -14.82 5.97
N ASP A 28 9.69 -13.65 6.60
CA ASP A 28 10.43 -13.57 7.86
C ASP A 28 9.76 -14.39 8.99
N SER A 29 10.55 -14.76 9.99
CA SER A 29 10.21 -15.73 11.04
C SER A 29 9.00 -15.29 11.89
N CYS A 30 8.63 -14.02 11.85
CA CYS A 30 7.53 -13.42 12.62
C CYS A 30 6.17 -13.39 11.87
N THR A 31 6.03 -14.08 10.74
CA THR A 31 4.82 -14.05 9.87
C THR A 31 3.55 -14.70 10.46
N TRP A 32 3.55 -15.00 11.76
CA TRP A 32 2.37 -15.33 12.55
C TRP A 32 2.25 -14.37 13.75
N PRO A 33 1.17 -13.58 13.86
CA PRO A 33 0.00 -13.57 12.97
C PRO A 33 0.33 -13.05 11.55
N PRO A 34 -0.51 -13.32 10.52
CA PRO A 34 -0.23 -12.88 9.15
C PRO A 34 -0.06 -11.35 9.07
N PRO A 35 0.84 -10.82 8.23
CA PRO A 35 1.20 -9.41 8.26
C PRO A 35 0.03 -8.47 7.88
N VAL A 36 0.01 -7.30 8.52
CA VAL A 36 -0.85 -6.15 8.22
C VAL A 36 0.05 -5.04 7.71
N VAL A 37 0.07 -4.83 6.41
CA VAL A 37 1.08 -3.99 5.76
C VAL A 37 0.47 -2.73 5.20
N VAL A 38 1.01 -1.57 5.56
CA VAL A 38 0.64 -0.27 4.95
C VAL A 38 1.75 0.20 4.02
N VAL A 39 1.40 0.49 2.76
CA VAL A 39 2.31 1.04 1.75
C VAL A 39 2.02 2.52 1.57
N CYS A 40 2.99 3.37 1.90
CA CYS A 40 2.85 4.82 1.91
C CYS A 40 4.04 5.56 1.27
N GLY A 41 3.85 6.85 0.97
CA GLY A 41 4.84 7.67 0.24
C GLY A 41 4.20 8.64 -0.76
N PRO A 42 4.99 9.53 -1.37
CA PRO A 42 4.48 10.60 -2.23
C PRO A 42 3.81 10.08 -3.50
N GLY A 43 2.98 10.92 -4.11
CA GLY A 43 2.42 10.66 -5.43
C GLY A 43 3.50 10.26 -6.45
N ASN A 44 3.18 9.32 -7.33
CA ASN A 44 4.07 8.79 -8.37
C ASN A 44 5.36 8.11 -7.85
N SER A 45 5.46 7.77 -6.57
CA SER A 45 6.62 7.03 -6.05
C SER A 45 6.66 5.55 -6.44
N GLY A 46 5.54 5.00 -6.94
CA GLY A 46 5.41 3.59 -7.29
C GLY A 46 4.72 2.71 -6.23
N LYS A 47 4.03 3.31 -5.25
CA LYS A 47 3.31 2.58 -4.17
C LYS A 47 2.45 1.43 -4.69
N SER A 48 1.57 1.71 -5.65
CA SER A 48 0.72 0.70 -6.27
C SER A 48 1.50 -0.45 -6.92
N ALA A 49 2.62 -0.14 -7.57
CA ALA A 49 3.47 -1.15 -8.20
C ALA A 49 4.14 -2.04 -7.14
N PHE A 50 4.67 -1.43 -6.07
CA PHE A 50 5.21 -2.19 -4.93
C PHE A 50 4.11 -3.01 -4.24
N ALA A 51 2.92 -2.44 -4.02
CA ALA A 51 1.80 -3.12 -3.40
C ALA A 51 1.35 -4.34 -4.23
N ARG A 52 1.41 -4.26 -5.57
CA ARG A 52 1.18 -5.40 -6.47
C ARG A 52 2.27 -6.46 -6.38
N LEU A 53 3.53 -6.05 -6.31
CA LEU A 53 4.66 -6.97 -6.08
C LEU A 53 4.47 -7.72 -4.77
N LEU A 54 4.28 -7.00 -3.66
CA LEU A 54 4.05 -7.56 -2.34
C LEU A 54 2.82 -8.49 -2.30
N LEU A 55 1.72 -8.08 -2.94
CA LEU A 55 0.52 -8.90 -3.05
C LEU A 55 0.82 -10.25 -3.74
N ASN A 56 1.55 -10.24 -4.86
CA ASN A 56 1.95 -11.46 -5.56
C ASN A 56 2.90 -12.33 -4.73
N THR A 57 3.85 -11.71 -4.02
CA THR A 57 4.78 -12.41 -3.12
C THR A 57 4.04 -13.08 -1.96
N LEU A 58 3.08 -12.38 -1.34
CA LEU A 58 2.23 -12.95 -0.29
C LEU A 58 1.34 -14.07 -0.83
N LEU A 59 0.79 -13.95 -2.05
CA LEU A 59 -0.02 -15.00 -2.69
C LEU A 59 0.79 -16.26 -3.02
N ALA A 60 2.12 -16.18 -3.10
CA ALA A 60 2.97 -17.36 -3.22
C ALA A 60 2.95 -18.22 -1.94
N ARG A 61 2.74 -17.58 -0.77
CA ARG A 61 2.79 -18.20 0.56
C ARG A 61 1.41 -18.45 1.15
N TYR A 62 0.49 -17.53 0.95
CA TYR A 62 -0.86 -17.54 1.50
C TYR A 62 -1.88 -17.83 0.40
N LYS A 63 -2.84 -18.72 0.68
CA LYS A 63 -3.93 -19.04 -0.26
C LYS A 63 -4.77 -17.83 -0.64
N ARG A 64 -4.86 -16.85 0.25
CA ARG A 64 -5.65 -15.63 0.07
C ARG A 64 -4.94 -14.46 0.71
N VAL A 65 -5.05 -13.30 0.09
CA VAL A 65 -4.51 -12.04 0.60
C VAL A 65 -5.58 -10.97 0.44
N ALA A 66 -5.80 -10.17 1.48
CA ALA A 66 -6.66 -9.00 1.41
C ALA A 66 -5.90 -7.81 0.81
N TYR A 67 -6.59 -6.97 0.06
CA TYR A 67 -6.06 -5.73 -0.47
C TYR A 67 -7.04 -4.60 -0.20
N LEU A 68 -6.62 -3.62 0.59
CA LEU A 68 -7.41 -2.43 0.89
C LEU A 68 -6.83 -1.24 0.13
N ASP A 69 -7.58 -0.73 -0.83
CA ASP A 69 -7.23 0.47 -1.56
C ASP A 69 -7.93 1.68 -0.97
N THR A 70 -7.15 2.70 -0.60
CA THR A 70 -7.63 3.94 0.01
C THR A 70 -7.45 5.16 -0.90
N ASP A 71 -6.85 4.99 -2.08
CA ASP A 71 -6.71 6.06 -3.07
C ASP A 71 -7.97 6.17 -3.94
N VAL A 72 -8.88 7.06 -3.56
CA VAL A 72 -10.10 7.33 -4.34
C VAL A 72 -9.82 8.01 -5.68
N GLY A 73 -8.63 8.59 -5.88
CA GLY A 73 -8.28 9.29 -7.12
C GLY A 73 -7.73 8.35 -8.19
N GLN A 74 -6.88 7.41 -7.78
CA GLN A 74 -6.23 6.43 -8.66
C GLN A 74 -6.26 5.01 -8.05
N PRO A 75 -7.46 4.43 -7.86
CA PRO A 75 -7.58 3.07 -7.34
C PRO A 75 -7.10 2.02 -8.34
N GLU A 76 -6.62 0.88 -7.85
CA GLU A 76 -6.07 -0.21 -8.67
C GLU A 76 -7.14 -1.08 -9.34
N PHE A 77 -8.21 -1.40 -8.61
CA PHE A 77 -9.17 -2.46 -9.02
C PHE A 77 -10.61 -1.97 -9.20
N THR A 78 -10.89 -0.71 -8.92
CA THR A 78 -12.24 -0.12 -8.99
C THR A 78 -12.21 1.15 -9.83
N PRO A 79 -13.35 1.67 -10.29
CA PRO A 79 -13.41 3.00 -10.88
C PRO A 79 -12.99 4.07 -9.84
N PRO A 80 -12.57 5.27 -10.28
CA PRO A 80 -12.31 6.38 -9.37
C PRO A 80 -13.51 6.73 -8.48
N GLY A 81 -13.22 7.19 -7.27
CA GLY A 81 -14.20 7.56 -6.24
C GLY A 81 -14.57 6.43 -5.29
N PHE A 82 -13.85 5.31 -5.30
CA PHE A 82 -14.10 4.18 -4.41
C PHE A 82 -12.98 3.98 -3.39
N VAL A 83 -13.36 3.59 -2.17
CA VAL A 83 -12.48 2.92 -1.20
C VAL A 83 -12.91 1.46 -1.19
N SER A 84 -11.98 0.52 -1.39
CA SER A 84 -12.36 -0.86 -1.65
C SER A 84 -11.46 -1.88 -0.95
N LEU A 85 -12.11 -2.93 -0.45
CA LEU A 85 -11.47 -4.13 0.08
C LEU A 85 -11.68 -5.28 -0.91
N HIS A 86 -10.59 -5.89 -1.34
CA HIS A 86 -10.56 -7.07 -2.20
C HIS A 86 -9.97 -8.25 -1.44
N VAL A 87 -10.34 -9.46 -1.84
CA VAL A 87 -9.67 -10.70 -1.42
C VAL A 87 -9.26 -11.41 -2.68
N LEU A 88 -7.96 -11.68 -2.80
CA LEU A 88 -7.35 -12.30 -3.97
C LEU A 88 -6.82 -13.68 -3.60
N GLU A 89 -6.91 -14.63 -4.54
CA GLU A 89 -6.48 -16.02 -4.33
C GLU A 89 -5.50 -16.50 -5.43
N GLU A 90 -5.29 -15.69 -6.47
CA GLU A 90 -4.47 -16.04 -7.63
C GLU A 90 -3.42 -14.96 -7.88
N GLN A 91 -2.17 -15.39 -8.07
CA GLN A 91 -1.09 -14.54 -8.51
C GLN A 91 -1.38 -13.99 -9.90
N ALA A 92 -1.14 -12.70 -10.10
CA ALA A 92 -1.16 -12.13 -11.43
C ALA A 92 0.07 -12.64 -12.20
N LYS A 93 -0.14 -13.25 -13.36
CA LYS A 93 0.95 -13.75 -14.22
C LYS A 93 1.89 -12.65 -14.67
N ASP A 94 1.34 -11.45 -14.82
CA ASP A 94 2.08 -10.22 -15.10
C ASP A 94 1.77 -9.21 -13.99
N LEU A 95 2.73 -8.37 -13.59
CA LEU A 95 2.50 -7.29 -12.61
C LEU A 95 1.41 -6.29 -13.06
N THR A 96 0.89 -6.40 -14.28
CA THR A 96 -0.25 -5.65 -14.82
C THR A 96 -1.59 -6.24 -14.35
N MET A 97 -1.83 -6.21 -13.04
CA MET A 97 -3.10 -6.60 -12.45
C MET A 97 -4.22 -5.55 -12.69
N LEU A 98 -4.29 -4.99 -13.91
CA LEU A 98 -5.03 -3.78 -14.30
C LEU A 98 -6.51 -4.02 -14.64
N TYR A 99 -7.07 -5.17 -14.29
CA TYR A 99 -8.47 -5.46 -14.56
C TYR A 99 -9.33 -5.03 -13.37
N LEU A 100 -10.42 -4.31 -13.66
CA LEU A 100 -11.46 -4.05 -12.66
C LEU A 100 -11.91 -5.37 -12.04
N ARG A 101 -11.96 -5.43 -10.70
CA ARG A 101 -12.38 -6.60 -9.95
C ARG A 101 -13.55 -6.25 -9.05
N ALA A 102 -14.49 -7.18 -8.91
CA ALA A 102 -15.54 -7.04 -7.92
C ALA A 102 -14.92 -6.98 -6.52
N PRO A 103 -15.12 -5.89 -5.75
CA PRO A 103 -14.62 -5.81 -4.39
C PRO A 103 -15.40 -6.74 -3.48
N LYS A 104 -14.73 -7.25 -2.43
CA LYS A 104 -15.41 -7.97 -1.35
C LYS A 104 -16.36 -7.03 -0.61
N ARG A 105 -15.93 -5.79 -0.42
CA ARG A 105 -16.74 -4.67 0.10
C ARG A 105 -16.12 -3.36 -0.37
N CYS A 106 -16.93 -2.36 -0.67
CA CYS A 106 -16.46 -1.03 -1.01
C CYS A 106 -17.44 0.04 -0.54
N PHE A 107 -16.96 1.28 -0.50
CA PHE A 107 -17.78 2.46 -0.33
C PHE A 107 -17.52 3.42 -1.49
N PHE A 108 -18.59 3.98 -2.05
CA PHE A 108 -18.48 5.04 -3.02
C PHE A 108 -18.36 6.38 -2.28
N PHE A 109 -17.21 7.02 -2.40
CA PHE A 109 -16.93 8.35 -1.84
C PHE A 109 -17.66 9.45 -2.60
N GLY A 110 -17.94 9.25 -3.90
CA GLY A 110 -18.65 10.23 -4.73
C GLY A 110 -17.77 11.30 -5.36
N ASP A 111 -16.46 11.28 -5.10
CA ASP A 111 -15.49 12.25 -5.63
C ASP A 111 -14.09 11.61 -5.67
N VAL A 112 -13.19 12.13 -6.50
CA VAL A 112 -11.76 11.78 -6.52
C VAL A 112 -10.94 12.67 -5.57
N ALA A 113 -11.53 13.78 -5.13
CA ALA A 113 -10.93 14.73 -4.20
C ALA A 113 -11.22 14.36 -2.73
N ALA A 114 -10.57 13.30 -2.23
CA ALA A 114 -10.75 12.81 -0.85
C ALA A 114 -10.58 13.88 0.26
N HIS A 115 -9.83 14.96 0.00
CA HIS A 115 -9.55 16.04 0.95
C HIS A 115 -10.78 16.91 1.22
N LYS A 116 -11.83 16.82 0.38
CA LYS A 116 -13.10 17.53 0.59
C LYS A 116 -13.85 17.03 1.83
N ASN A 117 -13.67 15.75 2.19
CA ASN A 117 -14.30 15.16 3.37
C ASN A 117 -13.42 14.08 4.02
N PRO A 118 -12.32 14.46 4.69
CA PRO A 118 -11.37 13.52 5.28
C PRO A 118 -12.02 12.64 6.36
N LYS A 119 -13.01 13.17 7.10
CA LYS A 119 -13.75 12.41 8.11
C LYS A 119 -14.54 11.25 7.49
N LEU A 120 -15.24 11.51 6.39
CA LEU A 120 -15.97 10.47 5.66
C LEU A 120 -15.01 9.41 5.10
N LEU A 121 -13.89 9.86 4.51
CA LEU A 121 -12.87 8.96 4.00
C LEU A 121 -12.35 8.01 5.10
N LEU A 122 -11.95 8.56 6.25
CA LEU A 122 -11.49 7.77 7.40
C LEU A 122 -12.58 6.79 7.86
N SER A 123 -13.84 7.23 7.95
CA SER A 123 -14.95 6.35 8.35
C SER A 123 -15.13 5.15 7.41
N TYR A 124 -14.91 5.34 6.10
CA TYR A 124 -14.99 4.27 5.11
C TYR A 124 -13.80 3.31 5.22
N ILE A 125 -12.59 3.84 5.35
CA ILE A 125 -11.38 3.04 5.52
C ILE A 125 -11.48 2.19 6.79
N PHE A 126 -11.84 2.79 7.92
CA PHE A 126 -11.99 2.11 9.20
C PHE A 126 -13.11 1.07 9.15
N GLY A 127 -14.26 1.40 8.56
CA GLY A 127 -15.35 0.43 8.40
C GLY A 127 -14.98 -0.78 7.53
N LEU A 128 -14.13 -0.61 6.52
CA LEU A 128 -13.58 -1.72 5.72
C LEU A 128 -12.55 -2.53 6.50
N TYR A 129 -11.68 -1.88 7.27
CA TYR A 129 -10.68 -2.53 8.10
C TYR A 129 -11.31 -3.32 9.25
N ASP A 130 -12.29 -2.76 9.95
CA ASP A 130 -13.07 -3.46 10.99
C ASP A 130 -13.75 -4.70 10.43
N TYR A 131 -14.31 -4.60 9.22
CA TYR A 131 -14.88 -5.74 8.52
C TYR A 131 -13.81 -6.81 8.21
N PHE A 132 -12.62 -6.40 7.76
CA PHE A 132 -11.49 -7.31 7.56
C PHE A 132 -11.11 -8.03 8.86
N LEU A 133 -10.94 -7.31 9.97
CA LEU A 133 -10.62 -7.89 11.27
C LEU A 133 -11.68 -8.91 11.70
N LYS A 134 -12.95 -8.55 11.54
CA LYS A 134 -14.07 -9.37 11.95
C LYS A 134 -14.25 -10.63 11.09
N GLU A 135 -14.10 -10.53 9.78
CA GLU A 135 -14.51 -11.61 8.87
C GLU A 135 -13.35 -12.42 8.29
N LEU A 136 -12.15 -11.83 8.23
CA LEU A 136 -11.01 -12.34 7.48
C LEU A 136 -9.74 -12.55 8.32
N TYR A 137 -9.60 -11.82 9.45
CA TYR A 137 -8.42 -11.88 10.32
C TYR A 137 -8.72 -12.52 11.69
N ARG A 138 -9.33 -13.71 11.67
CA ARG A 138 -9.64 -14.48 12.89
C ARG A 138 -8.77 -15.73 13.00
N PHE A 139 -8.35 -16.01 14.23
CA PHE A 139 -7.47 -17.13 14.58
C PHE A 139 -8.21 -18.36 15.14
N ASN A 140 -9.53 -18.27 15.34
CA ASN A 140 -10.29 -19.33 16.00
C ASN A 140 -10.52 -20.54 15.07
N VAL A 141 -9.78 -21.60 15.37
CA VAL A 141 -9.85 -22.94 14.77
C VAL A 141 -11.21 -23.63 15.04
N ALA A 142 -11.90 -23.24 16.12
CA ALA A 142 -13.10 -23.93 16.62
C ALA A 142 -14.33 -23.85 15.70
N ASP A 143 -14.49 -22.77 14.93
CA ASP A 143 -15.69 -22.55 14.10
C ASP A 143 -15.53 -23.06 12.66
N ASN A 144 -14.29 -23.17 12.16
CA ASN A 144 -14.00 -23.75 10.85
C ASN A 144 -12.48 -23.97 10.66
N PRO A 145 -11.97 -25.22 10.62
CA PRO A 145 -10.54 -25.51 10.41
C PRO A 145 -9.98 -25.02 9.06
N HIS A 146 -10.85 -24.55 8.14
CA HIS A 146 -10.44 -23.95 6.87
C HIS A 146 -10.30 -22.42 6.89
N LYS A 147 -10.69 -21.72 7.97
CA LYS A 147 -10.53 -20.26 8.10
C LYS A 147 -9.23 -19.94 8.84
N SER A 148 -8.12 -19.91 8.11
CA SER A 148 -6.91 -19.23 8.58
C SER A 148 -7.07 -17.72 8.40
N ALA A 149 -6.56 -16.94 9.36
CA ALA A 149 -6.32 -15.51 9.17
C ALA A 149 -5.48 -15.30 7.90
N ILE A 150 -5.76 -14.21 7.17
CA ILE A 150 -5.10 -13.88 5.91
C ILE A 150 -4.35 -12.55 6.05
N PRO A 151 -3.20 -12.35 5.39
CA PRO A 151 -2.52 -11.06 5.40
C PRO A 151 -3.32 -10.00 4.65
N ILE A 152 -3.00 -8.72 4.90
CA ILE A 152 -3.57 -7.58 4.19
C ILE A 152 -2.50 -6.60 3.72
N VAL A 153 -2.63 -6.15 2.47
CA VAL A 153 -1.86 -5.02 1.90
C VAL A 153 -2.78 -3.81 1.81
N ILE A 154 -2.37 -2.69 2.38
CA ILE A 154 -3.14 -1.44 2.41
C ILE A 154 -2.38 -0.40 1.59
N ASN A 155 -2.93 -0.05 0.43
CA ASN A 155 -2.36 0.98 -0.45
C ASN A 155 -2.92 2.35 -0.09
N THR A 156 -2.04 3.31 0.18
CA THR A 156 -2.44 4.68 0.56
C THR A 156 -2.34 5.68 -0.58
N SER A 157 -3.15 6.73 -0.50
CA SER A 157 -3.00 7.89 -1.38
C SER A 157 -1.61 8.53 -1.28
N GLY A 158 -1.20 9.26 -2.32
CA GLY A 158 0.10 9.93 -2.40
C GLY A 158 0.25 11.21 -1.56
N TRP A 159 -0.62 11.46 -0.59
CA TRP A 159 -0.62 12.72 0.16
C TRP A 159 0.28 12.67 1.39
N VAL A 160 1.31 13.50 1.36
CA VAL A 160 2.40 13.49 2.35
C VAL A 160 2.46 14.77 3.20
N LYS A 161 1.52 15.71 2.99
CA LYS A 161 1.48 17.01 3.68
C LYS A 161 0.06 17.41 4.06
N GLY A 162 -0.05 18.35 5.01
CA GLY A 162 -1.31 18.98 5.41
C GLY A 162 -2.38 17.96 5.83
N ILE A 163 -3.59 18.14 5.31
CA ILE A 163 -4.74 17.26 5.60
C ILE A 163 -4.42 15.80 5.23
N GLY A 164 -3.69 15.55 4.15
CA GLY A 164 -3.38 14.19 3.73
C GLY A 164 -2.41 13.48 4.67
N LEU A 165 -1.42 14.20 5.22
CA LEU A 165 -0.54 13.66 6.26
C LEU A 165 -1.32 13.35 7.54
N HIS A 166 -2.28 14.21 7.91
CA HIS A 166 -3.16 13.95 9.03
C HIS A 166 -3.99 12.68 8.81
N VAL A 167 -4.65 12.54 7.65
CA VAL A 167 -5.40 11.32 7.28
C VAL A 167 -4.51 10.08 7.35
N LEU A 168 -3.30 10.12 6.78
CA LEU A 168 -2.37 9.00 6.85
C LEU A 168 -1.98 8.65 8.30
N SER A 169 -1.75 9.65 9.14
CA SER A 169 -1.43 9.44 10.56
C SER A 169 -2.57 8.73 11.30
N GLU A 170 -3.82 9.15 11.05
CA GLU A 170 -5.01 8.49 11.62
C GLU A 170 -5.17 7.06 11.11
N ILE A 171 -4.89 6.81 9.83
CA ILE A 171 -4.89 5.45 9.25
C ILE A 171 -3.85 4.58 9.97
N LEU A 172 -2.61 5.05 10.12
CA LEU A 172 -1.53 4.28 10.75
C LEU A 172 -1.80 4.00 12.22
N ARG A 173 -2.33 4.97 12.98
CA ARG A 173 -2.74 4.76 14.39
C ARG A 173 -3.87 3.74 14.50
N TYR A 174 -4.93 3.93 13.72
CA TYR A 174 -6.12 3.06 13.79
C TYR A 174 -5.82 1.62 13.37
N ILE A 175 -5.03 1.46 12.30
CA ILE A 175 -4.69 0.14 11.77
C ILE A 175 -3.66 -0.56 12.64
N SER A 176 -2.75 0.18 13.29
CA SER A 176 -1.63 -0.40 14.05
C SER A 176 -0.91 -1.51 13.26
N PRO A 177 -0.38 -1.19 12.06
CA PRO A 177 0.17 -2.20 11.16
C PRO A 177 1.40 -2.89 11.75
N THR A 178 1.63 -4.14 11.34
CA THR A 178 2.87 -4.87 11.66
C THR A 178 4.04 -4.30 10.86
N ASP A 179 3.76 -3.88 9.62
CA ASP A 179 4.77 -3.41 8.68
C ASP A 179 4.30 -2.12 8.01
N VAL A 180 5.21 -1.15 7.93
CA VAL A 180 5.01 0.08 7.15
C VAL A 180 6.10 0.15 6.10
N ILE A 181 5.70 0.07 4.85
CA ILE A 181 6.59 0.26 3.71
C ILE A 181 6.48 1.72 3.26
N ARG A 182 7.58 2.44 3.37
CA ARG A 182 7.68 3.84 2.96
C ARG A 182 8.51 3.97 1.70
N LEU A 183 7.89 4.41 0.62
CA LEU A 183 8.59 4.78 -0.59
C LEU A 183 9.07 6.22 -0.49
N ASN A 184 10.39 6.42 -0.58
CA ASN A 184 11.02 7.74 -0.53
C ASN A 184 11.57 8.14 -1.91
N THR A 185 11.39 9.40 -2.26
CA THR A 185 12.02 10.00 -3.45
C THR A 185 13.35 10.65 -3.06
N THR A 186 14.21 10.93 -4.04
CA THR A 186 15.45 11.69 -3.81
C THR A 186 15.22 13.14 -3.38
N THR A 187 14.00 13.67 -3.53
CA THR A 187 13.66 15.02 -3.09
C THR A 187 13.14 14.99 -1.66
N GLU A 188 13.99 15.23 -0.66
CA GLU A 188 13.65 15.15 0.77
C GLU A 188 12.37 15.93 1.13
N GLY A 189 12.20 17.15 0.60
CA GLY A 189 11.02 17.99 0.88
C GLY A 189 9.70 17.44 0.33
N LYS A 190 9.70 16.33 -0.42
CA LYS A 190 8.51 15.61 -0.91
C LYS A 190 8.24 14.32 -0.14
N ASN A 191 9.09 13.91 0.78
CA ASN A 191 8.92 12.66 1.52
C ASN A 191 8.06 12.86 2.78
N LEU A 192 7.64 11.73 3.36
CA LEU A 192 7.00 11.71 4.67
C LEU A 192 8.03 12.06 5.76
N PRO A 193 7.59 12.56 6.93
CA PRO A 193 8.47 12.71 8.08
C PRO A 193 9.14 11.38 8.44
N GLY A 194 10.40 11.45 8.90
CA GLY A 194 11.17 10.28 9.31
C GLY A 194 10.59 9.57 10.55
N GLY A 195 10.97 8.31 10.73
CA GLY A 195 10.55 7.49 11.88
C GLY A 195 9.04 7.22 11.93
N ALA A 196 8.55 6.76 13.08
CA ALA A 196 7.13 6.48 13.30
C ALA A 196 6.35 7.75 13.68
N PHE A 197 6.25 8.72 12.75
CA PHE A 197 5.67 10.05 12.97
C PHE A 197 4.21 10.08 13.46
N TRP A 198 3.51 8.95 13.40
CA TRP A 198 2.14 8.79 13.87
C TRP A 198 2.06 8.31 15.32
N LEU A 199 3.15 7.84 15.92
CA LEU A 199 3.16 7.42 17.32
C LEU A 199 3.47 8.59 18.24
N ASP A 200 2.81 8.64 19.39
CA ASP A 200 3.17 9.58 20.45
C ASP A 200 4.43 9.09 21.17
N ALA A 201 5.28 10.00 21.63
CA ALA A 201 6.54 9.68 22.32
C ALA A 201 6.39 8.84 23.61
N HIS A 202 5.15 8.65 24.09
CA HIS A 202 4.81 7.90 25.29
C HIS A 202 4.06 6.58 25.02
N GLU A 203 3.72 6.28 23.76
CA GLU A 203 3.15 4.99 23.37
C GLU A 203 4.28 3.98 23.22
N GLY A 204 4.52 3.22 24.29
CA GLY A 204 5.59 2.23 24.36
C GLY A 204 5.50 1.18 23.26
N ASP A 205 6.63 0.96 22.60
CA ASP A 205 7.12 -0.30 22.02
C ASP A 205 6.15 -1.16 21.19
N SER A 206 5.14 -0.55 20.55
CA SER A 206 4.53 -1.19 19.38
C SER A 206 5.59 -1.28 18.30
N GLN A 207 6.26 -2.44 18.25
CA GLN A 207 7.39 -2.73 17.39
C GLN A 207 6.90 -2.88 15.94
N VAL A 208 6.53 -1.75 15.32
CA VAL A 208 6.21 -1.68 13.90
C VAL A 208 7.51 -1.82 13.10
N ASN A 209 7.50 -2.72 12.14
CA ASN A 209 8.60 -2.86 11.20
C ASN A 209 8.49 -1.76 10.14
N LEU A 210 9.29 -0.69 10.27
CA LEU A 210 9.36 0.39 9.30
C LEU A 210 10.47 0.09 8.29
N VAL A 211 10.07 -0.17 7.04
CA VAL A 211 10.99 -0.40 5.93
C VAL A 211 10.92 0.79 4.98
N GLU A 212 12.07 1.42 4.73
CA GLU A 212 12.18 2.52 3.77
C GLU A 212 12.84 2.01 2.50
N ILE A 213 12.20 2.25 1.35
CA ILE A 213 12.68 1.82 0.03
C ILE A 213 12.66 2.99 -0.96
N HIS A 214 13.44 2.88 -2.03
CA HIS A 214 13.54 3.92 -3.05
C HIS A 214 12.33 3.92 -3.99
N ALA A 215 11.86 5.11 -4.36
CA ALA A 215 10.81 5.29 -5.35
C ALA A 215 11.22 4.80 -6.76
N ALA A 216 10.23 4.36 -7.54
CA ALA A 216 10.44 3.87 -8.91
C ALA A 216 10.95 4.96 -9.88
N GLN A 217 10.68 6.24 -9.62
CA GLN A 217 11.16 7.36 -10.44
C GLN A 217 11.59 8.56 -9.58
N ASN A 218 12.79 9.09 -9.86
CA ASN A 218 13.21 10.42 -9.43
C ASN A 218 12.42 11.45 -10.24
N SER A 219 11.54 12.25 -9.63
CA SER A 219 10.72 13.23 -10.39
C SER A 219 11.21 14.67 -10.18
N PRO A 220 11.22 15.54 -11.24
CA PRO A 220 10.27 15.50 -12.35
C PRO A 220 10.89 15.43 -13.76
N ARG A 221 10.14 14.89 -14.74
CA ARG A 221 10.28 15.34 -16.12
C ARG A 221 9.88 16.82 -16.14
N HIS A 222 10.83 17.69 -16.46
CA HIS A 222 10.54 19.10 -16.72
C HIS A 222 9.40 19.22 -17.74
N HIS A 223 8.53 20.20 -17.52
CA HIS A 223 7.62 20.72 -18.54
C HIS A 223 8.42 20.97 -19.82
N ASP A 224 8.19 20.15 -20.86
CA ASP A 224 8.31 20.57 -22.25
C ASP A 224 7.46 19.66 -23.15
N TYR A 225 6.47 20.32 -23.75
CA TYR A 225 5.75 20.05 -24.99
C TYR A 225 4.93 18.76 -25.20
N VAL A 226 3.60 18.97 -25.19
CA VAL A 226 2.65 18.73 -26.29
C VAL A 226 2.49 17.32 -26.85
N ASN A 227 1.26 16.81 -26.71
CA ASN A 227 0.58 15.76 -27.47
C ASN A 227 1.16 14.33 -27.42
N ALA A 228 0.52 13.49 -26.60
CA ALA A 228 0.07 12.18 -27.06
C ALA A 228 -1.27 11.86 -26.36
N VAL A 229 -2.33 11.98 -27.14
CA VAL A 229 -3.72 11.71 -26.76
C VAL A 229 -3.89 10.22 -26.47
N CYS A 230 -4.68 9.97 -25.42
CA CYS A 230 -5.41 8.76 -25.05
C CYS A 230 -5.44 7.62 -26.08
N TRP A 231 -5.14 6.40 -25.62
CA TRP A 231 -6.12 5.30 -25.46
C TRP A 231 -5.70 4.46 -24.26
#